data_AF-A0A7L6A7L0-F1
#
_entry.id   AF-A0A7L6A7L0-F1
#
_cell.length_a   1.000
_cell.length_b   1.000
_cell.length_c   1.000
_cell.angle_alpha   90.00
_cell.angle_beta   90.00
_cell.angle_gamma   90.00
#
_symmetry.space_group_name_H-M   'P 1'
#
loop_
_entity.id
_entity.type
_entity.pdbx_description
1 polymer ?
#
loop_
_entity_poly.entity_id
_entity_poly.type
_entity_poly.pdbx_seq_one_letter_code
_entity_poly.pdbx_strand_id
1 'polypeptide(L)'
;MDSVRKSKPQPAWLYDGKPEFVDINVSSTTPVEGGYVLALALTTGAIRLAATRHPAKYVSAWRHNVRRYGLPDVVRVLVSKPYLRYESVKRGLAGMLVDHKDKESDAYRLGVDALTEKARQMFSAAAT
;
A
#
# COMPACT_ATOMS: atom_id res chain seq x y z
N MET A 1 6.33 -40.48 7.66
CA MET A 1 5.83 -39.38 8.53
C MET A 1 6.17 -38.07 7.82
N ASP A 2 5.27 -37.63 6.93
CA ASP A 2 5.45 -36.37 6.20
C ASP A 2 5.17 -35.20 7.13
N SER A 3 6.20 -34.46 7.52
CA SER A 3 6.00 -33.21 8.25
C SER A 3 5.40 -32.20 7.29
N VAL A 4 4.09 -31.94 7.43
CA VAL A 4 3.43 -30.80 6.81
C VAL A 4 4.10 -29.55 7.36
N ARG A 5 5.02 -28.96 6.58
CA ARG A 5 5.54 -27.63 6.84
C ARG A 5 4.35 -26.67 6.75
N LYS A 6 3.77 -26.29 7.90
CA LYS A 6 2.83 -25.18 7.99
C LYS A 6 3.57 -23.95 7.43
N SER A 7 3.25 -23.56 6.20
CA SER A 7 3.78 -22.33 5.62
C SER A 7 3.30 -21.17 6.49
N LYS A 8 4.24 -20.36 6.99
CA LYS A 8 3.87 -19.11 7.65
C LYS A 8 3.05 -18.29 6.64
N PRO A 9 1.88 -17.75 7.03
CA PRO A 9 1.12 -16.90 6.13
C PRO A 9 2.01 -15.73 5.70
N GLN A 10 2.15 -15.52 4.39
CA GLN A 10 2.96 -14.41 3.90
C GLN A 10 2.43 -13.09 4.49
N PRO A 11 3.32 -12.17 4.87
CA PRO A 11 2.90 -10.85 5.27
C PRO A 11 2.16 -10.18 4.09
N ALA A 12 1.10 -9.44 4.39
CA ALA A 12 0.33 -8.72 3.36
C ALA A 12 1.19 -7.70 2.61
N TRP A 13 2.17 -7.14 3.33
CA TRP A 13 3.03 -6.07 2.87
C TRP A 13 4.47 -6.56 2.78
N LEU A 14 5.11 -6.29 1.64
CA LEU A 14 6.54 -6.46 1.43
C LEU A 14 7.34 -5.49 2.30
N TYR A 15 6.80 -4.27 2.46
CA TYR A 15 7.39 -3.23 3.29
C TYR A 15 6.32 -2.58 4.15
N ASP A 16 6.67 -2.32 5.41
CA ASP A 16 5.84 -1.61 6.37
C ASP A 16 6.76 -0.79 7.29
N GLY A 17 6.85 0.51 7.04
CA GLY A 17 7.82 1.34 7.75
C GLY A 17 7.76 2.81 7.39
N LYS A 18 8.81 3.54 7.76
CA LYS A 18 8.89 4.99 7.54
C LYS A 18 9.12 5.33 6.07
N PRO A 19 8.64 6.48 5.57
CA PRO A 19 8.78 6.84 4.16
C PRO A 19 10.24 6.98 3.68
N GLU A 20 11.17 7.36 4.57
CA GLU A 20 12.60 7.57 4.23
C GLU A 20 13.37 6.28 3.92
N PHE A 21 12.84 5.09 4.21
CA PHE A 21 13.53 3.83 3.95
C PHE A 21 12.91 3.03 2.79
N VAL A 22 11.95 3.61 2.05
CA VAL A 22 11.28 2.91 0.96
C VAL A 22 12.24 2.57 -0.18
N ASP A 23 13.19 3.44 -0.50
CA ASP A 23 14.18 3.26 -1.56
C ASP A 23 15.21 2.15 -1.26
N ILE A 24 15.58 1.99 0.00
CA ILE A 24 16.50 0.95 0.46
C ILE A 24 15.81 -0.42 0.52
N ASN A 25 14.50 -0.45 0.78
CA ASN A 25 13.76 -1.70 1.01
C ASN A 25 12.92 -2.18 -0.17
N VAL A 26 12.56 -1.28 -1.12
CA VAL A 26 11.68 -1.63 -2.23
C VAL A 26 12.22 -1.06 -3.55
N SER A 27 12.72 -1.96 -4.39
CA SER A 27 13.19 -1.63 -5.73
C SER A 27 12.02 -1.27 -6.66
N SER A 28 12.30 -0.44 -7.66
CA SER A 28 11.36 -0.21 -8.76
C SER A 28 11.16 -1.48 -9.58
N THR A 29 9.98 -1.61 -10.19
CA THR A 29 9.65 -2.73 -11.09
C THR A 29 9.57 -2.32 -12.55
N THR A 30 9.76 -3.29 -13.41
CA THR A 30 9.51 -3.20 -14.85
C THR A 30 8.01 -3.44 -15.16
N PRO A 31 7.52 -3.11 -16.38
CA PRO A 31 6.15 -3.43 -16.77
C PRO A 31 5.79 -4.91 -16.66
N VAL A 32 6.74 -5.81 -16.93
CA VAL A 32 6.51 -7.27 -16.91
C VAL A 32 6.47 -7.84 -15.50
N GLU A 33 7.12 -7.20 -14.54
CA GLU A 33 7.00 -7.55 -13.12
C GLU A 33 5.72 -6.98 -12.50
N GLY A 34 5.07 -6.02 -13.18
CA GLY A 34 3.90 -5.32 -12.70
C GLY A 34 4.28 -4.16 -11.79
N GLY A 35 3.40 -3.82 -10.83
CA GLY A 35 3.61 -2.71 -9.92
C GLY A 35 3.04 -2.98 -8.53
N TYR A 36 3.20 -2.02 -7.64
CA TYR A 36 2.85 -2.14 -6.24
C TYR A 36 1.54 -1.43 -5.93
N VAL A 37 0.82 -1.94 -4.94
CA VAL A 37 -0.21 -1.19 -4.21
C VAL A 37 0.45 -0.60 -2.97
N LEU A 38 0.28 0.70 -2.77
CA LEU A 38 0.80 1.44 -1.62
C LEU A 38 -0.35 1.91 -0.75
N ALA A 39 -0.14 1.89 0.56
CA ALA A 39 -0.95 2.63 1.52
C ALA A 39 -0.05 3.65 2.25
N LEU A 40 -0.45 4.91 2.20
CA LEU A 40 0.22 6.02 2.85
C LEU A 40 -0.60 6.44 4.07
N ALA A 41 -0.13 6.12 5.27
CA ALA A 41 -0.72 6.64 6.49
C ALA A 41 -0.20 8.07 6.72
N LEU A 42 -1.13 9.01 6.82
CA LEU A 42 -0.84 10.43 6.95
C LEU A 42 -0.79 10.85 8.43
N THR A 43 -0.21 12.01 8.71
CA THR A 43 -0.18 12.60 10.06
C THR A 43 -1.58 12.79 10.68
N THR A 44 -2.63 12.89 9.86
CA THR A 44 -4.03 12.98 10.32
C THR A 44 -4.64 11.63 10.72
N GLY A 45 -3.91 10.53 10.56
CA GLY A 45 -4.43 9.17 10.71
C GLY A 45 -5.24 8.65 9.50
N ALA A 46 -5.47 9.49 8.49
CA ALA A 46 -6.08 9.06 7.25
C ALA A 46 -5.11 8.23 6.40
N ILE A 47 -5.64 7.32 5.60
CA ILE A 47 -4.89 6.45 4.70
C ILE A 47 -5.20 6.83 3.25
N ARG A 48 -4.18 6.99 2.41
CA ARG A 48 -4.36 7.12 0.95
C ARG A 48 -3.78 5.92 0.24
N LEU A 49 -4.53 5.40 -0.74
CA LEU A 49 -4.07 4.32 -1.60
C LEU A 49 -3.43 4.87 -2.85
N ALA A 50 -2.34 4.24 -3.28
CA ALA A 50 -1.66 4.53 -4.53
C ALA A 50 -1.26 3.24 -5.24
N ALA A 51 -0.93 3.36 -6.52
CA ALA A 51 -0.45 2.28 -7.34
C ALA A 51 0.70 2.81 -8.20
N THR A 52 1.85 2.13 -8.18
CA THR A 52 3.03 2.59 -8.90
C THR A 52 4.05 1.47 -9.08
N ARG A 53 4.88 1.57 -10.12
CA ARG A 53 6.08 0.75 -10.31
C ARG A 53 7.32 1.33 -9.62
N HIS A 54 7.23 2.58 -9.16
CA HIS A 54 8.35 3.34 -8.59
C HIS A 54 7.97 3.86 -7.19
N PRO A 55 7.93 3.00 -6.15
CA PRO A 55 7.40 3.35 -4.83
C PRO A 55 8.19 4.50 -4.18
N ALA A 56 9.52 4.43 -4.19
CA ALA A 56 10.37 5.49 -3.64
C ALA A 56 10.16 6.85 -4.32
N LYS A 57 10.14 6.86 -5.66
CA LYS A 57 9.89 8.09 -6.45
C LYS A 57 8.51 8.67 -6.14
N TYR A 58 7.50 7.83 -6.01
CA TYR A 58 6.14 8.25 -5.69
C TYR A 58 6.08 8.90 -4.30
N VAL A 59 6.64 8.23 -3.28
CA VAL A 59 6.67 8.75 -1.90
C VAL A 59 7.46 10.05 -1.83
N SER A 60 8.62 10.13 -2.49
CA SER A 60 9.43 11.37 -2.52
C SER A 60 8.67 12.54 -3.17
N ALA A 61 8.03 12.31 -4.32
CA ALA A 61 7.23 13.32 -5.01
C ALA A 61 6.04 13.77 -4.15
N TRP A 62 5.38 12.84 -3.47
CA TRP A 62 4.31 13.14 -2.51
C TRP A 62 4.80 14.09 -1.42
N ARG A 63 5.86 13.70 -0.69
CA ARG A 63 6.38 14.48 0.44
C ARG A 63 6.86 15.87 0.01
N HIS A 64 7.45 15.98 -1.18
CA HIS A 64 7.81 17.28 -1.76
C HIS A 64 6.58 18.18 -1.97
N ASN A 65 5.52 17.65 -2.59
CA ASN A 65 4.28 18.40 -2.83
C ASN A 65 3.59 18.78 -1.51
N VAL A 66 3.52 17.87 -0.55
CA VAL A 66 2.89 18.11 0.74
C VAL A 66 3.56 19.25 1.49
N ARG A 67 4.90 19.26 1.56
CA ARG A 67 5.66 20.35 2.20
C ARG A 67 5.40 21.70 1.52
N ARG A 68 5.23 21.70 0.20
CA ARG A 68 4.96 22.92 -0.58
C ARG A 68 3.57 23.50 -0.33
N TYR A 69 2.58 22.64 -0.12
CA TYR A 69 1.16 23.04 -0.03
C TYR A 69 0.55 22.92 1.38
N GLY A 70 1.36 22.62 2.40
CA GLY A 70 0.88 22.51 3.79
C GLY A 70 -0.10 21.36 4.03
N LEU A 71 -0.02 20.30 3.22
CA LEU A 71 -0.90 19.12 3.34
C LEU A 71 -0.38 18.18 4.46
N PRO A 72 -1.14 17.12 4.83
CA PRO A 72 -0.64 16.09 5.75
C PRO A 72 0.53 15.27 5.19
N ASP A 73 1.63 15.17 5.93
CA ASP A 73 2.80 14.34 5.57
C ASP A 73 2.53 12.86 5.81
N VAL A 74 3.30 12.02 5.13
CA VAL A 74 3.26 10.56 5.28
C VAL A 74 4.12 10.19 6.48
N VAL A 75 3.56 9.42 7.41
CA VAL A 75 4.29 8.93 8.61
C VAL A 75 4.63 7.45 8.51
N ARG A 76 3.89 6.68 7.71
CA ARG A 76 4.10 5.25 7.49
C ARG A 76 3.66 4.86 6.09
N VAL A 77 4.45 4.00 5.45
CA VAL A 77 4.21 3.48 4.10
C VAL A 77 4.12 1.98 4.19
N LEU A 78 3.04 1.43 3.64
CA LEU A 78 2.91 -0.01 3.40
C LEU A 78 2.97 -0.26 1.89
N VAL A 79 3.76 -1.24 1.48
CA VAL A 79 3.96 -1.60 0.07
C VAL A 79 3.69 -3.09 -0.10
N SER A 80 2.82 -3.45 -1.04
CA SER A 80 2.52 -4.84 -1.34
C SER A 80 3.71 -5.54 -2.04
N LYS A 81 3.60 -6.84 -2.31
CA LYS A 81 4.35 -7.45 -3.42
C LYS A 81 3.89 -6.86 -4.76
N PRO A 82 4.65 -7.00 -5.86
CA PRO A 82 4.19 -6.50 -7.15
C PRO A 82 3.08 -7.40 -7.74
N TYR A 83 2.17 -6.78 -8.50
CA TYR A 83 1.10 -7.42 -9.25
C TYR A 83 1.06 -6.88 -10.68
N LEU A 84 0.83 -7.74 -11.67
CA LEU A 84 0.67 -7.32 -13.07
C LEU A 84 -0.45 -6.29 -13.24
N ARG A 85 -1.58 -6.51 -12.55
CA ARG A 85 -2.78 -5.64 -12.61
C ARG A 85 -2.92 -4.76 -11.37
N TYR A 86 -1.80 -4.23 -10.85
CA TYR A 86 -1.75 -3.49 -9.58
C TYR A 86 -2.75 -2.32 -9.45
N GLU A 87 -3.09 -1.62 -10.54
CA GLU A 87 -4.17 -0.61 -10.51
C GLU A 87 -5.54 -1.22 -10.23
N SER A 88 -5.82 -2.40 -10.79
CA SER A 88 -7.08 -3.12 -10.54
C SER A 88 -7.10 -3.71 -9.13
N VAL A 89 -5.96 -4.19 -8.62
CA VAL A 89 -5.83 -4.62 -7.21
C VAL A 89 -6.07 -3.45 -6.26
N LYS A 90 -5.49 -2.27 -6.53
CA LYS A 90 -5.74 -1.04 -5.77
C LYS A 90 -7.23 -0.67 -5.79
N ARG A 91 -7.88 -0.73 -6.97
CA ARG A 91 -9.32 -0.43 -7.10
C ARG A 91 -10.19 -1.43 -6.34
N GLY A 92 -9.85 -2.72 -6.38
CA GLY A 92 -10.53 -3.74 -5.59
C GLY A 92 -10.40 -3.49 -4.10
N LEU A 93 -9.18 -3.20 -3.62
CA LEU A 93 -8.96 -2.80 -2.22
C LEU A 93 -9.75 -1.55 -1.86
N ALA A 94 -9.72 -0.50 -2.70
CA ALA A 94 -10.51 0.72 -2.50
C ALA A 94 -12.02 0.43 -2.37
N GLY A 95 -12.56 -0.49 -3.18
CA GLY A 95 -13.95 -0.94 -3.09
C GLY A 95 -14.28 -1.59 -1.74
N MET A 96 -13.35 -2.37 -1.19
CA MET A 96 -13.50 -2.97 0.15
C MET A 96 -13.40 -1.95 1.30
N LEU A 97 -12.94 -0.73 1.01
CA LEU A 97 -12.78 0.36 1.98
C LEU A 97 -13.83 1.47 1.82
N VAL A 98 -14.83 1.30 0.95
CA VAL A 98 -15.76 2.38 0.59
C VAL A 98 -16.48 2.99 1.79
N ASP A 99 -16.84 2.17 2.78
CA ASP A 99 -17.52 2.62 4.01
C ASP A 99 -16.61 3.47 4.92
N HIS A 100 -15.30 3.44 4.69
CA HIS A 100 -14.31 4.24 5.39
C HIS A 100 -13.87 5.46 4.58
N LYS A 101 -14.40 5.67 3.37
CA LYS A 101 -13.98 6.78 2.51
C LYS A 101 -14.39 8.12 3.11
N ASP A 102 -13.44 9.05 3.18
CA ASP A 102 -13.70 10.43 3.55
C ASP A 102 -14.57 11.11 2.48
N LYS A 103 -15.59 11.87 2.88
CA LYS A 103 -16.54 12.50 1.95
C LYS A 103 -15.89 13.60 1.10
N GLU A 104 -14.84 14.22 1.61
CA GLU A 104 -14.21 15.40 1.01
C GLU A 104 -12.87 15.06 0.35
N SER A 105 -12.43 13.80 0.38
CA SER A 105 -11.15 13.40 -0.20
C SER A 105 -11.10 11.95 -0.66
N ASP A 106 -10.05 11.58 -1.40
CA ASP A 106 -9.74 10.20 -1.74
C ASP A 106 -8.97 9.46 -0.63
N ALA A 107 -9.10 9.90 0.62
CA ALA A 107 -8.52 9.24 1.77
C ALA A 107 -9.57 8.35 2.47
N TYR A 108 -9.07 7.42 3.27
CA TYR A 108 -9.87 6.48 4.04
C TYR A 108 -9.54 6.64 5.53
N ARG A 109 -10.57 6.64 6.39
CA ARG A 109 -10.44 6.77 7.84
C ARG A 109 -10.60 5.39 8.49
N LEU A 110 -9.48 4.69 8.62
CA LEU A 110 -9.38 3.40 9.30
C LEU A 110 -7.97 3.17 9.83
N GLY A 111 -7.84 2.30 10.83
CA GLY A 111 -6.54 1.88 11.34
C GLY A 111 -5.80 0.96 10.37
N VAL A 112 -4.47 0.94 10.48
CA VAL A 112 -3.58 0.10 9.65
C VAL A 112 -3.89 -1.38 9.78
N ASP A 113 -4.33 -1.86 10.95
CA ASP A 113 -4.69 -3.26 11.15
C ASP A 113 -5.94 -3.65 10.36
N ALA A 114 -6.98 -2.80 10.39
CA ALA A 114 -8.20 -2.99 9.61
C ALA A 114 -7.91 -2.93 8.09
N LEU A 115 -7.07 -1.98 7.67
CA LEU A 115 -6.56 -1.94 6.29
C LEU A 115 -5.86 -3.24 5.93
N THR A 116 -4.96 -3.72 6.80
CA THR A 116 -4.14 -4.91 6.54
C THR A 116 -4.99 -6.16 6.38
N GLU A 117 -6.05 -6.30 7.16
CA GLU A 117 -6.99 -7.41 7.01
C GLU A 117 -7.69 -7.38 5.64
N LYS A 118 -8.21 -6.22 5.22
CA LYS A 118 -8.82 -6.07 3.89
C LYS A 118 -7.80 -6.28 2.76
N ALA A 119 -6.57 -5.81 2.96
CA ALA A 119 -5.47 -6.01 2.02
C ALA A 119 -5.13 -7.50 1.87
N ARG A 120 -5.05 -8.27 2.95
CA ARG A 120 -4.84 -9.73 2.89
C ARG A 120 -5.90 -10.41 2.02
N GLN A 121 -7.17 -10.10 2.24
CA GLN A 121 -8.28 -10.66 1.47
C GLN A 121 -8.14 -10.33 -0.03
N MET A 122 -7.90 -9.06 -0.37
CA MET A 122 -7.73 -8.64 -1.77
C MET A 122 -6.48 -9.26 -2.42
N PHE A 123 -5.37 -9.31 -1.70
CA PHE A 123 -4.09 -9.82 -2.20
C PHE A 123 -4.10 -11.32 -2.42
N SER A 124 -4.78 -12.07 -1.57
CA SER A 124 -5.02 -13.50 -1.78
C SER A 124 -5.84 -13.76 -3.04
N ALA A 125 -6.91 -12.99 -3.26
CA ALA A 125 -7.73 -13.10 -4.47
C ALA A 125 -6.97 -12.69 -5.75
N ALA A 126 -6.06 -11.73 -5.66
CA ALA A 126 -5.24 -11.27 -6.79
C ALA A 126 -4.02 -12.18 -7.10
N ALA A 127 -3.70 -13.12 -6.21
CA ALA A 127 -2.60 -14.08 -6.39
C ALA A 127 -3.05 -15.39 -7.06
N THR A 128 -4.34 -15.52 -7.35
CA THR A 128 -4.95 -16.64 -8.09
C THR A 128 -5.06 -16.26 -9.57
#